data_AF-A0A929TW73-F1
#
_entry.id   AF-A0A929TW73-F1
#
_cell.length_a   1.000
_cell.length_b   1.000
_cell.length_c   1.000
_cell.angle_alpha   90.00
_cell.angle_beta   90.00
_cell.angle_gamma   90.00
#
_symmetry.space_group_name_H-M   'P 1'
#
loop_
_entity.id
_entity.type
_entity.pdbx_description
1 polymer ?
#
loop_
_entity_poly.entity_id
_entity_poly.type
_entity_poly.pdbx_seq_one_letter_code
_entity_poly.pdbx_strand_id
1 'polypeptide(L)'
;MEALELEENPSLNSSSSEEENLSAGSSFSEDKKNPSVDALFSEVEKRIEEMDAEDISLEEIFRLYEEGAKLLKEAGSYIDEIEKKVQIIAADGSTRDFE
;
A
#
# COMPACT_ATOMS: atom_id res chain seq x y z
N MET A 1 -11.55 45.76 -34.87
CA MET A 1 -12.85 45.60 -34.21
C MET A 1 -13.42 44.32 -34.76
N GLU A 2 -13.27 43.22 -34.04
CA GLU A 2 -14.19 42.08 -34.10
C GLU A 2 -14.00 41.29 -32.81
N ALA A 3 -15.11 40.88 -32.22
CA ALA A 3 -15.28 40.64 -30.79
C ALA A 3 -14.73 39.28 -30.33
N LEU A 4 -14.36 39.24 -29.04
CA LEU A 4 -14.32 38.01 -28.25
C LEU A 4 -15.72 37.43 -28.19
N GLU A 5 -15.91 36.24 -28.75
CA GLU A 5 -17.03 35.36 -28.41
C GLU A 5 -16.45 34.05 -27.87
N LEU A 6 -16.45 33.97 -26.53
CA LEU A 6 -16.37 32.73 -25.78
C LEU A 6 -17.66 31.97 -26.07
N GLU A 7 -17.58 30.90 -26.86
CA GLU A 7 -18.65 29.91 -26.91
C GLU A 7 -18.29 28.75 -25.98
N GLU A 8 -18.97 28.74 -24.84
CA GLU A 8 -19.07 27.63 -23.92
C GLU A 8 -20.19 26.68 -24.35
N ASN A 9 -20.04 25.39 -23.99
CA ASN A 9 -21.03 24.28 -23.94
C ASN A 9 -21.09 23.30 -25.13
N PRO A 10 -21.65 22.09 -24.94
CA PRO A 10 -21.41 21.12 -23.86
C PRO A 10 -21.37 19.66 -24.40
N SER A 11 -20.85 18.73 -23.59
CA SER A 11 -21.09 17.28 -23.68
C SER A 11 -20.63 16.52 -24.95
N LEU A 12 -19.55 15.76 -24.80
CA LEU A 12 -19.53 14.36 -25.24
C LEU A 12 -19.16 13.51 -24.03
N ASN A 13 -20.19 13.17 -23.25
CA ASN A 13 -20.21 11.92 -22.53
C ASN A 13 -20.41 10.81 -23.57
N SER A 14 -19.39 9.99 -23.80
CA SER A 14 -19.59 8.62 -24.25
C SER A 14 -18.86 7.67 -23.31
N SER A 15 -19.64 7.25 -22.31
CA SER A 15 -19.71 5.89 -21.78
C SER A 15 -18.50 5.33 -21.03
N SER A 16 -18.81 5.05 -19.76
CA SER A 16 -18.42 3.89 -18.98
C SER A 16 -17.01 3.89 -18.41
N SER A 17 -16.94 4.42 -17.19
CA SER A 17 -16.74 3.57 -16.00
C SER A 17 -15.99 2.27 -16.27
N GLU A 18 -14.67 2.34 -16.36
CA GLU A 18 -13.87 1.25 -15.83
C GLU A 18 -13.80 1.52 -14.33
N GLU A 19 -14.86 1.08 -13.64
CA GLU A 19 -14.78 0.88 -12.21
C GLU A 19 -13.57 0.00 -11.95
N GLU A 20 -12.71 0.49 -11.06
CA GLU A 20 -11.72 -0.32 -10.38
C GLU A 20 -12.44 -1.54 -9.78
N ASN A 21 -12.34 -2.68 -10.47
CA ASN A 21 -12.67 -3.95 -9.87
C ASN A 21 -11.42 -4.46 -9.14
N LEU A 22 -11.07 -3.77 -8.05
CA LEU A 22 -10.31 -4.36 -6.96
C LEU A 22 -11.27 -5.26 -6.19
N SER A 23 -11.65 -6.36 -6.84
CA SER A 23 -12.53 -7.37 -6.29
C SER A 23 -11.71 -8.37 -5.48
N ALA A 24 -12.22 -8.57 -4.27
CA ALA A 24 -11.94 -9.66 -3.34
C ALA A 24 -10.66 -9.51 -2.52
N GLY A 25 -10.80 -8.81 -1.39
CA GLY A 25 -10.07 -9.19 -0.20
C GLY A 25 -10.31 -10.67 0.11
N SER A 26 -9.23 -11.45 0.16
CA SER A 26 -9.23 -12.70 0.90
C SER A 26 -8.91 -12.36 2.36
N SER A 27 -9.93 -12.49 3.19
CA SER A 27 -9.84 -12.36 4.64
C SER A 27 -8.91 -13.45 5.18
N PHE A 28 -7.65 -13.10 5.42
CA PHE A 28 -6.82 -13.85 6.35
C PHE A 28 -7.26 -13.47 7.77
N SER A 29 -7.86 -14.45 8.44
CA SER A 29 -8.44 -14.31 9.76
C SER A 29 -7.38 -13.89 10.79
N GLU A 30 -7.78 -12.96 11.66
CA GLU A 30 -7.01 -12.36 12.74
C GLU A 30 -6.29 -13.39 13.63
N ASP A 31 -4.97 -13.49 13.50
CA ASP A 31 -4.10 -13.77 14.64
C ASP A 31 -3.68 -12.42 15.24
N LYS A 32 -4.47 -11.97 16.22
CA LYS A 32 -4.20 -10.81 17.06
C LYS A 32 -2.82 -10.92 17.71
N LYS A 33 -1.80 -10.33 17.06
CA LYS A 33 -0.62 -9.72 17.70
C LYS A 33 0.38 -9.08 16.75
N ASN A 34 0.32 -9.36 15.45
CA ASN A 34 1.28 -8.81 14.50
C ASN A 34 0.58 -7.84 13.54
N PRO A 35 1.15 -6.64 13.28
CA PRO A 35 0.66 -5.78 12.21
C PRO A 35 0.72 -6.54 10.88
N SER A 36 -0.28 -6.37 10.01
CA SER A 36 -0.22 -6.91 8.65
C SER A 36 0.89 -6.20 7.87
N VAL A 37 1.38 -6.85 6.80
CA VAL A 37 2.36 -6.23 5.89
C VAL A 37 1.83 -4.91 5.34
N ASP A 38 0.55 -4.85 4.99
CA ASP A 38 -0.09 -3.62 4.51
C ASP A 38 -0.07 -2.50 5.56
N ALA A 39 -0.36 -2.82 6.83
CA ALA A 39 -0.30 -1.85 7.90
C ALA A 39 1.12 -1.30 8.12
N LEU A 40 2.15 -2.15 7.98
CA LEU A 40 3.55 -1.72 8.04
C LEU A 40 3.91 -0.78 6.89
N PHE A 41 3.44 -1.06 5.67
CA PHE A 41 3.64 -0.16 4.53
C PHE A 41 2.91 1.17 4.70
N SER A 42 1.67 1.18 5.19
CA SER A 42 0.96 2.42 5.50
C SER A 42 1.70 3.29 6.53
N GLU A 43 2.32 2.68 7.55
CA GLU A 43 3.15 3.42 8.50
C GLU A 43 4.43 3.98 7.86
N VAL A 44 5.04 3.26 6.92
CA VAL A 44 6.18 3.78 6.14
C VAL A 44 5.77 4.98 5.28
N GLU A 45 4.65 4.89 4.58
CA GLU A 45 4.11 6.00 3.77
C GLU A 45 3.86 7.25 4.62
N LYS A 46 3.25 7.06 5.80
CA LYS A 46 3.07 8.16 6.76
C LYS A 46 4.39 8.80 7.19
N ARG A 47 5.47 8.03 7.37
CA ARG A 47 6.78 8.62 7.72
C ARG A 47 7.37 9.42 6.58
N ILE A 48 7.14 8.98 5.33
CA ILE A 48 7.53 9.74 4.14
C ILE A 48 6.74 11.06 4.08
N GLU A 49 5.43 11.03 4.32
CA GLU A 49 4.61 12.25 4.40
C GLU A 49 5.09 13.22 5.50
N GLU A 50 5.44 12.69 6.67
CA GLU A 50 6.01 13.49 7.77
C GLU A 50 7.36 14.12 7.37
N MET A 51 8.18 13.41 6.59
CA MET A 51 9.45 13.92 6.06
C MET A 51 9.29 15.04 5.02
N ASP A 52 8.16 15.10 4.32
CA ASP A 52 7.87 16.12 3.30
C ASP A 52 7.32 17.44 3.88
N ALA A 53 7.15 17.53 5.20
CA ALA A 53 6.69 18.75 5.86
C ALA A 53 7.66 19.92 5.68
N GLU A 54 7.16 21.13 5.35
CA GLU A 54 7.98 22.31 5.03
C GLU A 54 8.94 22.74 6.17
N ASP A 55 8.58 22.49 7.43
CA ASP A 55 9.32 22.95 8.62
C ASP A 55 9.97 21.80 9.42
N ILE A 56 10.27 20.67 8.77
CA ILE A 56 10.94 19.55 9.45
C ILE A 56 12.46 19.80 9.64
N SER A 57 12.96 19.48 10.82
CA SER A 57 14.41 19.53 11.10
C SER A 57 15.14 18.33 10.50
N LEU A 58 16.41 18.51 10.13
CA LEU A 58 17.25 17.41 9.64
C LEU A 58 17.39 16.26 10.65
N GLU A 59 17.41 16.55 11.95
CA GLU A 59 17.44 15.53 13.00
C GLU A 59 16.17 14.68 12.98
N GLU A 60 15.02 15.30 12.80
CA GLU A 60 13.75 14.59 12.70
C GLU A 60 13.65 13.79 11.39
N ILE A 61 14.16 14.32 10.26
CA ILE A 61 14.27 13.55 9.01
C ILE A 61 15.09 12.26 9.23
N PHE A 62 16.25 12.36 9.90
CA PHE A 62 17.07 11.18 10.17
C PHE A 62 16.37 10.17 11.06
N ARG A 63 15.64 10.65 12.07
CA ARG A 63 14.85 9.81 12.94
C ARG A 63 13.73 9.09 12.17
N LEU A 64 12.96 9.82 11.37
CA LEU A 64 11.88 9.26 10.54
C LEU A 64 12.41 8.25 9.53
N TYR A 65 13.56 8.54 8.91
CA TYR A 65 14.24 7.59 8.03
C TYR A 65 14.63 6.30 8.76
N GLU A 66 15.22 6.40 9.96
CA GLU A 66 15.57 5.22 10.77
C GLU A 66 14.32 4.42 11.16
N GLU A 67 13.24 5.10 11.53
CA GLU A 67 11.95 4.48 11.85
C GLU A 67 11.36 3.76 10.62
N GLY A 68 11.35 4.40 9.45
CA GLY A 68 10.90 3.78 8.18
C GLY A 68 11.74 2.57 7.78
N ALA A 69 13.07 2.64 7.92
CA ALA A 69 13.96 1.53 7.63
C ALA A 69 13.73 0.31 8.56
N LYS A 70 13.38 0.56 9.83
CA LYS A 70 13.00 -0.51 10.78
C LYS A 70 11.69 -1.18 10.37
N LEU A 71 10.68 -0.41 10.00
CA LEU A 71 9.39 -0.93 9.55
C LEU A 71 9.54 -1.81 8.30
N LEU A 72 10.34 -1.38 7.31
CA LEU A 72 10.63 -2.19 6.12
C LEU A 72 11.32 -3.52 6.45
N LYS A 73 12.23 -3.50 7.43
CA LYS A 73 12.90 -4.72 7.89
C LYS A 73 11.93 -5.69 8.59
N GLU A 74 10.98 -5.15 9.35
CA GLU A 74 9.94 -5.93 10.00
C GLU A 74 9.00 -6.57 8.95
N ALA A 75 8.58 -5.81 7.95
CA ALA A 75 7.76 -6.31 6.84
C ALA A 75 8.46 -7.46 6.10
N GLY A 76 9.75 -7.30 5.77
CA GLY A 76 10.55 -8.37 5.16
C GLY A 76 10.63 -9.63 6.03
N SER A 77 10.82 -9.46 7.35
CA SER A 77 10.86 -10.59 8.28
C SER A 77 9.54 -11.35 8.36
N TYR A 78 8.42 -10.64 8.27
CA TYR A 78 7.08 -11.25 8.28
C TYR A 78 6.80 -12.01 6.98
N ILE A 79 7.20 -11.46 5.83
CA ILE A 79 7.10 -12.14 4.53
C ILE A 79 7.93 -13.44 4.54
N ASP A 80 9.18 -13.38 5.03
CA ASP A 80 10.04 -14.55 5.17
C ASP A 80 9.42 -15.64 6.07
N GLU A 81 8.68 -15.25 7.12
CA GLU A 81 7.99 -16.17 8.00
C GLU A 81 6.81 -16.86 7.29
N ILE A 82 6.03 -16.10 6.52
CA ILE A 82 4.95 -16.65 5.70
C ILE A 82 5.50 -17.62 4.67
N GLU A 83 6.57 -17.26 3.96
CA GLU A 83 7.20 -18.13 2.95
C GLU A 83 7.59 -19.49 3.55
N LYS A 84 8.23 -19.47 4.73
CA LYS A 84 8.59 -20.71 5.45
C LYS A 84 7.37 -21.53 5.85
N LYS A 85 6.31 -20.89 6.34
CA LYS A 85 5.05 -21.56 6.70
C LYS A 85 4.42 -22.23 5.48
N VAL A 86 4.41 -21.56 4.34
CA VAL A 86 3.95 -22.11 3.05
C VAL A 86 4.80 -23.31 2.62
N GLN A 87 6.13 -23.22 2.72
CA GLN A 87 7.04 -24.31 2.37
C GLN A 87 6.86 -25.56 3.27
N ILE A 88 6.60 -25.38 4.57
CA ILE A 88 6.36 -26.50 5.49
C ILE A 88 5.08 -27.25 5.12
N ILE A 89 4.03 -26.54 4.69
CA ILE A 89 2.79 -27.17 4.20
C ILE A 89 3.08 -28.04 2.97
N ALA A 90 3.94 -27.60 2.06
CA ALA A 90 4.33 -28.41 0.89
C ALA A 90 5.17 -29.66 1.24
N ALA A 91 5.82 -29.69 2.40
CA ALA A 91 6.72 -30.78 2.81
C ALA A 91 6.00 -32.00 3.43
N ASP A 92 4.73 -31.88 3.83
CA ASP A 92 3.91 -33.02 4.29
C ASP A 92 3.32 -33.86 3.12
N GLY A 93 3.58 -33.43 1.89
CA GLY A 93 3.15 -34.10 0.66
C GLY A 93 1.80 -33.64 0.12
N SER A 94 1.16 -32.62 0.71
CA SER A 94 -0.04 -32.01 0.15
C SER A 94 0.25 -30.66 -0.54
N THR A 95 -0.36 -30.45 -1.70
CA THR A 95 -0.40 -29.15 -2.39
C THR A 95 -1.78 -28.57 -2.12
N ARG A 96 -1.86 -27.36 -1.56
CA ARG A 96 -3.13 -26.61 -1.54
C ARG A 96 -3.04 -25.53 -2.60
N ASP A 97 -3.93 -25.60 -3.57
CA ASP A 97 -4.14 -24.53 -4.54
C ASP A 97 -4.70 -23.30 -3.80
N PHE A 98 -4.18 -22.13 -4.17
CA PHE A 98 -4.68 -20.85 -3.68
C PHE A 98 -5.99 -20.52 -4.42
N GLU A 99 -7.13 -20.68 -3.74
CA GLU A 99 -8.36 -19.92 -4.04
C GLU A 99 -8.49 -18.75 -3.07
#